data_AF-A0A7M5WXD2-F1
#
_entry.id   AF-A0A7M5WXD2-F1
#
_cell.length_a   1.000
_cell.length_b   1.000
_cell.length_c   1.000
_cell.angle_alpha   90.00
_cell.angle_beta   90.00
_cell.angle_gamma   90.00
#
_symmetry.space_group_name_H-M   'P 1'
#
loop_
_entity.id
_entity.type
_entity.pdbx_description
1 polymer ?
#
loop_
_entity_poly.entity_id
_entity_poly.type
_entity_poly.pdbx_seq_one_letter_code
_entity_poly.pdbx_strand_id
1 'polypeptide(L)'
;MIKMKLFTIMPLVLNLAYCIQPQFKNAQPYTPIDSTKLDQLPTMLNATNPGPYGFSSATILYHGNIQESVNNPVIEIKNGMTGTQIQIRVETKVNGASICVMDDVPQDGSENCGKGQIDVCYTPARDGMKFEFYCTESCDSDDVGFYYRIVKSPVGADDLWCTNLPQYDWPSNLQPTPRTLPPRGTTPPNLDQGSSSIVNQAKYSFVLALVSVVCLFLWK
;
A
#
# COMPACT_ATOMS: atom_id res chain seq x y z
N MET A 1 -7.94 -37.15 -60.68
CA MET A 1 -7.86 -35.74 -60.22
C MET A 1 -8.38 -35.69 -58.79
N ILE A 2 -7.49 -35.60 -57.80
CA ILE A 2 -7.85 -35.49 -56.37
C ILE A 2 -7.35 -34.14 -55.88
N LYS A 3 -8.26 -33.24 -55.49
CA LYS A 3 -7.94 -31.93 -54.90
C LYS A 3 -7.69 -32.12 -53.40
N MET A 4 -6.43 -32.13 -52.97
CA MET A 4 -6.08 -31.97 -51.55
C MET A 4 -6.30 -30.49 -51.16
N LYS A 5 -7.21 -30.25 -50.22
CA LYS A 5 -7.35 -28.96 -49.53
C LYS A 5 -6.36 -28.94 -48.36
N LEU A 6 -5.36 -28.07 -48.46
CA LEU A 6 -4.41 -27.76 -47.40
C LEU A 6 -5.15 -26.93 -46.34
N PHE A 7 -5.42 -27.51 -45.17
CA PHE A 7 -5.95 -26.77 -44.02
C PHE A 7 -4.76 -26.15 -43.26
N THR A 8 -4.61 -24.84 -43.38
CA THR A 8 -3.67 -24.06 -42.59
C THR A 8 -4.20 -23.98 -41.15
N ILE A 9 -3.58 -24.72 -40.24
CA ILE A 9 -3.83 -24.61 -38.80
C ILE A 9 -3.09 -23.36 -38.32
N MET A 10 -3.83 -22.28 -38.06
CA MET A 10 -3.30 -21.11 -37.36
C MET A 10 -3.07 -21.50 -35.89
N PRO A 11 -1.84 -21.43 -35.34
CA PRO A 11 -1.66 -21.57 -33.91
C PRO A 11 -2.28 -20.36 -33.22
N LEU A 12 -3.39 -20.60 -32.53
CA LEU A 12 -4.02 -19.66 -31.61
C LEU A 12 -3.04 -19.47 -30.43
N VAL A 13 -2.14 -18.51 -30.55
CA VAL A 13 -1.28 -18.08 -29.44
C VAL A 13 -2.17 -17.33 -28.46
N LEU A 14 -2.83 -18.07 -27.57
CA LEU A 14 -3.45 -17.52 -26.36
C LEU A 14 -2.32 -17.04 -25.44
N ASN A 15 -1.87 -15.80 -25.63
CA ASN A 15 -1.24 -15.06 -24.53
C ASN A 15 -2.34 -14.82 -23.50
N LEU A 16 -2.55 -15.78 -22.61
CA LEU A 16 -3.31 -15.57 -21.39
C LEU A 16 -2.50 -14.60 -20.54
N ALA A 17 -2.79 -13.30 -20.69
CA ALA A 17 -2.55 -12.35 -19.63
C ALA A 17 -3.40 -12.83 -18.43
N TYR A 18 -2.78 -13.61 -17.55
CA TYR A 18 -3.44 -14.13 -16.36
C TYR A 18 -3.61 -12.99 -15.37
N CYS A 19 -4.80 -12.38 -15.37
CA CYS A 19 -5.17 -11.37 -14.39
C CYS A 19 -5.25 -12.01 -12.99
N ILE A 20 -4.49 -11.46 -12.04
CA ILE A 20 -4.59 -11.81 -10.62
C ILE A 20 -6.05 -11.58 -10.20
N GLN A 21 -6.75 -12.66 -9.85
CA GLN A 21 -8.15 -12.57 -9.44
C GLN A 21 -8.22 -12.14 -7.97
N PRO A 22 -9.10 -11.19 -7.62
CA PRO A 22 -9.35 -10.78 -6.25
C PRO A 22 -9.86 -11.96 -5.41
N GLN A 23 -9.34 -12.07 -4.18
CA GLN A 23 -9.56 -13.20 -3.28
C GLN A 23 -10.33 -12.83 -2.00
N PHE A 24 -10.37 -11.55 -1.64
CA PHE A 24 -10.99 -11.00 -0.42
C PHE A 24 -10.61 -11.76 0.89
N LYS A 25 -9.35 -12.20 1.00
CA LYS A 25 -8.82 -12.88 2.19
C LYS A 25 -8.21 -11.90 3.18
N ASN A 26 -8.17 -12.26 4.46
CA ASN A 26 -7.48 -11.52 5.53
C ASN A 26 -7.90 -10.03 5.69
N ALA A 27 -9.18 -9.75 5.49
CA ALA A 27 -9.72 -8.39 5.54
C ALA A 27 -9.47 -7.71 6.90
N GLN A 28 -8.88 -6.52 6.84
CA GLN A 28 -8.69 -5.65 8.00
C GLN A 28 -9.92 -4.78 8.21
N PRO A 29 -10.37 -4.57 9.45
CA PRO A 29 -11.50 -3.70 9.72
C PRO A 29 -11.15 -2.25 9.35
N TYR A 30 -12.09 -1.58 8.68
CA TYR A 30 -11.99 -0.15 8.41
C TYR A 30 -11.97 0.65 9.72
N THR A 31 -11.01 1.56 9.81
CA THR A 31 -10.95 2.54 10.89
C THR A 31 -11.49 3.86 10.34
N PRO A 32 -12.67 4.33 10.81
CA PRO A 32 -13.25 5.57 10.33
C PRO A 32 -12.30 6.74 10.48
N ILE A 33 -12.16 7.51 9.40
CA ILE A 33 -11.47 8.79 9.42
C ILE A 33 -12.55 9.85 9.57
N ASP A 34 -12.49 10.60 10.65
CA ASP A 34 -13.34 11.77 10.84
C ASP A 34 -13.01 12.78 9.74
N SER A 35 -13.99 13.08 8.88
CA SER A 35 -13.79 13.98 7.73
C SER A 35 -13.40 15.39 8.18
N THR A 36 -13.78 15.81 9.39
CA THR A 36 -13.37 17.10 9.97
C THR A 36 -11.92 17.10 10.47
N LYS A 37 -11.29 15.93 10.51
CA LYS A 37 -9.91 15.68 10.94
C LYS A 37 -9.04 15.15 9.82
N LEU A 38 -9.47 15.26 8.56
CA LEU A 38 -8.63 14.90 7.41
C LEU A 38 -7.28 15.64 7.43
N ASP A 39 -7.29 16.88 7.93
CA ASP A 39 -6.11 17.73 8.09
C ASP A 39 -5.43 17.60 9.47
N GLN A 40 -6.03 16.88 10.42
CA GLN A 40 -5.50 16.75 11.77
C GLN A 40 -4.68 15.47 11.90
N LEU A 41 -3.50 15.59 12.51
CA LEU A 41 -2.58 14.51 12.84
C LEU A 41 -3.36 13.26 13.30
N PRO A 42 -3.31 12.13 12.58
CA PRO A 42 -3.66 10.89 13.24
C PRO A 42 -2.68 10.71 14.41
N THR A 43 -3.17 10.15 15.49
CA THR A 43 -2.45 9.70 16.70
C THR A 43 -1.36 8.64 16.42
N MET A 44 -0.83 8.61 15.19
CA MET A 44 0.22 7.74 14.65
C MET A 44 1.64 8.24 14.98
N LEU A 45 1.82 9.08 16.02
CA LEU A 45 3.15 9.44 16.53
C LEU A 45 3.98 8.20 16.96
N ASN A 46 3.33 7.04 17.14
CA ASN A 46 3.97 5.76 17.47
C ASN A 46 3.97 4.72 16.33
N ALA A 47 3.49 5.05 15.12
CA ALA A 47 3.59 4.12 13.99
C ALA A 47 5.01 4.17 13.41
N THR A 48 5.62 3.01 13.17
CA THR A 48 7.00 2.90 12.63
C THR A 48 7.15 3.56 11.25
N ASN A 49 6.05 3.80 10.54
CA ASN A 49 5.96 4.61 9.32
C ASN A 49 4.66 5.43 9.36
N PRO A 50 4.66 6.66 9.90
CA PRO A 50 3.49 7.52 9.79
C PRO A 50 3.31 7.89 8.31
N GLY A 51 2.19 7.45 7.72
CA GLY A 51 1.79 7.92 6.40
C GLY A 51 1.44 9.41 6.42
N PRO A 52 1.38 10.06 5.24
CA PRO A 52 0.88 11.43 5.13
C PRO A 52 -0.59 11.54 5.59
N TYR A 53 -1.02 12.75 5.96
CA TYR A 53 -2.27 13.01 6.69
C TYR A 53 -3.50 12.25 6.17
N GLY A 54 -4.11 11.44 7.03
CA GLY A 54 -5.31 10.67 6.71
C GLY A 54 -5.08 9.47 5.77
N PHE A 55 -3.83 9.17 5.37
CA PHE A 55 -3.52 7.99 4.55
C PHE A 55 -2.93 6.87 5.41
N SER A 56 -3.47 5.67 5.22
CA SER A 56 -2.84 4.42 5.62
C SER A 56 -1.84 3.99 4.55
N SER A 57 -0.95 3.04 4.88
CA SER A 57 -0.04 2.46 3.89
C SER A 57 -0.15 0.96 3.87
N ALA A 58 -0.04 0.37 2.68
CA ALA A 58 0.04 -1.06 2.49
C ALA A 58 1.10 -1.40 1.44
N THR A 59 1.45 -2.68 1.39
CA THR A 59 2.38 -3.23 0.41
C THR A 59 1.78 -4.51 -0.13
N ILE A 60 1.70 -4.64 -1.45
CA ILE A 60 1.44 -5.92 -2.11
C ILE A 60 2.78 -6.60 -2.29
N LEU A 61 2.93 -7.77 -1.66
CA LEU A 61 4.16 -8.56 -1.72
C LEU A 61 4.16 -9.43 -2.98
N TYR A 62 5.16 -9.22 -3.84
CA TYR A 62 5.38 -10.02 -5.04
C TYR A 62 6.60 -10.91 -4.81
N HIS A 63 6.37 -12.13 -4.32
CA HIS A 63 7.42 -13.15 -4.28
C HIS A 63 7.58 -13.74 -5.68
N GLY A 64 8.65 -13.33 -6.38
CA GLY A 64 8.94 -13.68 -7.76
C GLY A 64 8.48 -15.08 -8.17
N ASN A 65 7.65 -15.11 -9.22
CA ASN A 65 7.07 -16.28 -9.90
C ASN A 65 5.95 -17.06 -9.17
N ILE A 66 5.47 -16.64 -8.00
CA ILE A 66 4.37 -17.34 -7.32
C ILE A 66 3.10 -16.48 -7.34
N GLN A 67 2.35 -16.57 -8.44
CA GLN A 67 1.02 -15.94 -8.58
C GLN A 67 -0.01 -16.46 -7.57
N GLU A 68 0.26 -17.58 -6.89
CA GLU A 68 -0.73 -18.30 -6.08
C GLU A 68 -0.90 -17.77 -4.64
N SER A 69 -0.09 -16.81 -4.19
CA SER A 69 -0.15 -16.33 -2.79
C SER A 69 0.01 -14.83 -2.61
N VAL A 70 -0.38 -14.00 -3.59
CA VAL A 70 -0.40 -12.55 -3.37
C VAL A 70 -1.49 -12.25 -2.35
N ASN A 71 -1.08 -11.93 -1.11
CA ASN A 71 -1.99 -11.49 -0.05
C ASN A 71 -2.29 -10.01 -0.25
N ASN A 72 -3.21 -9.73 -1.17
CA ASN A 72 -3.68 -8.39 -1.45
C ASN A 72 -4.26 -7.75 -0.17
N PRO A 73 -3.96 -6.48 0.11
CA PRO A 73 -4.61 -5.75 1.18
C PRO A 73 -6.12 -5.68 0.96
N VAL A 74 -6.91 -6.11 1.95
CA VAL A 74 -8.37 -6.05 1.92
C VAL A 74 -8.87 -5.25 3.11
N ILE A 75 -9.76 -4.29 2.88
CA ILE A 75 -10.39 -3.47 3.91
C ILE A 75 -11.89 -3.75 3.96
N GLU A 76 -12.41 -4.07 5.15
CA GLU A 76 -13.83 -4.39 5.39
C GLU A 76 -14.52 -3.27 6.18
N ILE A 77 -15.61 -2.75 5.63
CA ILE A 77 -16.57 -1.91 6.34
C ILE A 77 -17.81 -2.74 6.63
N LYS A 78 -18.06 -3.08 7.91
CA LYS A 78 -19.11 -4.05 8.25
C LYS A 78 -20.53 -3.51 8.22
N ASN A 79 -20.74 -2.25 8.61
CA ASN A 79 -22.07 -1.65 8.78
C ASN A 79 -22.04 -0.14 8.51
N GLY A 80 -23.23 0.47 8.41
CA GLY A 80 -23.44 1.92 8.28
C GLY A 80 -23.06 2.44 6.89
N MET A 81 -23.29 1.64 5.86
CA MET A 81 -22.99 1.95 4.45
C MET A 81 -24.24 2.38 3.68
N THR A 82 -25.44 2.00 4.14
CA THR A 82 -26.70 2.38 3.49
C THR A 82 -26.88 3.90 3.44
N GLY A 83 -27.14 4.42 2.24
CA GLY A 83 -27.34 5.85 2.02
C GLY A 83 -26.07 6.70 2.18
N THR A 84 -24.88 6.09 2.11
CA THR A 84 -23.59 6.80 2.14
C THR A 84 -22.88 6.68 0.79
N GLN A 85 -21.79 7.42 0.62
CA GLN A 85 -20.82 7.27 -0.44
C GLN A 85 -19.43 7.03 0.14
N ILE A 86 -18.58 6.36 -0.62
CA ILE A 86 -17.21 6.05 -0.24
C ILE A 86 -16.26 6.63 -1.26
N GLN A 87 -15.38 7.52 -0.82
CA GLN A 87 -14.23 7.91 -1.62
C GLN A 87 -13.05 7.02 -1.24
N ILE A 88 -12.41 6.40 -2.24
CA ILE A 88 -11.14 5.70 -2.08
C ILE A 88 -10.08 6.41 -2.90
N ARG A 89 -9.01 6.81 -2.23
CA ARG A 89 -7.81 7.35 -2.87
C ARG A 89 -6.62 6.45 -2.66
N VAL A 90 -5.82 6.28 -3.71
CA VAL A 90 -4.59 5.48 -3.69
C VAL A 90 -3.49 6.26 -4.38
N GLU A 91 -2.30 6.28 -3.80
CA GLU A 91 -1.08 6.76 -4.46
C GLU A 91 0.05 5.75 -4.28
N THR A 92 0.69 5.32 -5.37
CA THR A 92 1.82 4.41 -5.34
C THR A 92 3.08 5.12 -4.83
N LYS A 93 3.90 4.42 -4.05
CA LYS A 93 5.20 4.94 -3.57
C LYS A 93 6.24 4.96 -4.69
N VAL A 94 6.08 4.09 -5.68
CA VAL A 94 6.94 4.00 -6.87
C VAL A 94 6.13 4.46 -8.08
N ASN A 95 6.69 5.38 -8.87
CA ASN A 95 6.06 5.86 -10.09
C ASN A 95 5.95 4.73 -11.13
N GLY A 96 4.77 4.60 -11.76
CA GLY A 96 4.54 3.73 -12.91
C GLY A 96 3.83 2.40 -12.61
N ALA A 97 3.73 1.99 -11.35
CA ALA A 97 2.90 0.83 -10.97
C ALA A 97 1.41 1.15 -11.15
N SER A 98 0.66 0.18 -11.67
CA SER A 98 -0.80 0.26 -11.82
C SER A 98 -1.47 -0.45 -10.66
N ILE A 99 -2.12 0.30 -9.77
CA ILE A 99 -2.95 -0.27 -8.70
C ILE A 99 -4.40 -0.27 -9.17
N CYS A 100 -5.17 -1.22 -8.67
CA CYS A 100 -6.59 -1.32 -8.90
C CYS A 100 -7.31 -1.56 -7.58
N VAL A 101 -8.54 -1.07 -7.50
CA VAL A 101 -9.45 -1.28 -6.38
C VAL A 101 -10.69 -1.99 -6.90
N MET A 102 -11.07 -3.08 -6.24
CA MET A 102 -12.31 -3.80 -6.51
C MET A 102 -13.10 -4.01 -5.23
N ASP A 103 -14.41 -3.87 -5.31
CA ASP A 103 -15.33 -4.21 -4.23
C ASP A 103 -15.75 -5.69 -4.29
N ASP A 104 -16.23 -6.23 -3.17
CA ASP A 104 -16.64 -7.64 -3.08
C ASP A 104 -17.98 -7.96 -3.76
N VAL A 105 -18.70 -6.94 -4.21
CA VAL A 105 -19.90 -7.07 -5.05
C VAL A 105 -19.86 -5.99 -6.13
N PRO A 106 -19.19 -6.26 -7.25
CA PRO A 106 -19.10 -5.31 -8.35
C PRO A 106 -20.50 -4.98 -8.86
N GLN A 107 -20.88 -3.70 -8.82
CA GLN A 107 -22.18 -3.26 -9.34
C GLN A 107 -22.25 -3.37 -10.85
N ASP A 108 -21.13 -3.12 -11.53
CA ASP A 108 -20.99 -3.10 -12.99
C ASP A 108 -19.81 -3.97 -13.48
N GLY A 109 -19.17 -4.71 -12.58
CA GLY A 109 -17.93 -5.41 -12.90
C GLY A 109 -16.74 -4.47 -13.13
N SER A 110 -16.86 -3.17 -12.78
CA SER A 110 -15.78 -2.23 -12.98
C SER A 110 -14.70 -2.38 -11.91
N GLU A 111 -13.57 -2.87 -12.37
CA GLU A 111 -12.29 -2.64 -11.73
C GLU A 111 -11.89 -1.17 -11.96
N ASN A 112 -11.47 -0.48 -10.89
CA ASN A 112 -10.97 0.88 -11.01
C ASN A 112 -9.46 0.90 -10.86
N CYS A 113 -8.76 1.01 -12.00
CA CYS A 113 -7.30 1.05 -12.06
C CYS A 113 -6.76 2.44 -12.35
N GLY A 114 -5.55 2.71 -11.87
CA GLY A 114 -4.78 3.88 -12.26
C GLY A 114 -3.29 3.70 -12.03
N LYS A 115 -2.49 4.39 -12.86
CA LYS A 115 -1.03 4.45 -12.72
C LYS A 115 -0.67 5.62 -11.83
N GLY A 116 0.07 5.37 -10.76
CA GLY A 116 0.47 6.41 -9.81
C GLY A 116 -0.64 6.79 -8.83
N GLN A 117 -1.76 7.33 -9.31
CA GLN A 117 -2.85 7.84 -8.49
C GLN A 117 -4.23 7.33 -8.94
N ILE A 118 -5.12 7.11 -7.98
CA ILE A 118 -6.52 6.71 -8.18
C ILE A 118 -7.39 7.51 -7.20
N ASP A 119 -8.46 8.12 -7.69
CA ASP A 119 -9.53 8.72 -6.88
C ASP A 119 -10.87 8.20 -7.40
N VAL A 120 -11.55 7.38 -6.61
CA VAL A 120 -12.76 6.68 -7.02
C VAL A 120 -13.85 6.86 -5.99
N CYS A 121 -15.09 6.95 -6.47
CA CYS A 121 -16.28 7.07 -5.64
C CYS A 121 -17.16 5.84 -5.82
N TYR A 122 -17.52 5.20 -4.71
CA TYR A 122 -18.41 4.04 -4.69
C TYR A 122 -19.71 4.39 -3.96
N THR A 123 -20.83 3.99 -4.56
CA THR A 123 -22.14 3.97 -3.93
C THR A 123 -22.39 2.56 -3.39
N PRO A 124 -22.49 2.33 -2.08
CA PRO A 124 -22.58 0.97 -1.54
C PRO A 124 -23.87 0.24 -1.93
N ALA A 125 -23.74 -1.01 -2.40
CA ALA A 125 -24.88 -1.85 -2.75
C ALA A 125 -25.63 -2.42 -1.53
N ARG A 126 -24.96 -2.50 -0.38
CA ARG A 126 -25.48 -3.13 0.85
C ARG A 126 -24.85 -2.51 2.09
N ASP A 127 -25.41 -2.84 3.27
CA ASP A 127 -24.92 -2.37 4.56
C ASP A 127 -23.65 -3.09 5.00
N GLY A 128 -22.59 -3.01 4.19
CA GLY A 128 -21.28 -3.60 4.44
C GLY A 128 -20.56 -4.01 3.16
N MET A 129 -19.28 -3.65 3.04
CA MET A 129 -18.49 -3.89 1.84
C MET A 129 -17.06 -4.24 2.17
N LYS A 130 -16.39 -4.91 1.24
CA LYS A 130 -14.95 -5.10 1.26
C LYS A 130 -14.33 -4.49 0.02
N PHE A 131 -13.14 -3.94 0.16
CA PHE A 131 -12.34 -3.38 -0.92
C PHE A 131 -10.99 -4.08 -0.93
N GLU A 132 -10.62 -4.67 -2.06
CA GLU A 132 -9.33 -5.31 -2.28
C GLU A 132 -8.47 -4.44 -3.19
N PHE A 133 -7.22 -4.23 -2.78
CA PHE A 133 -6.20 -3.51 -3.54
C PHE A 133 -5.25 -4.51 -4.17
N TYR A 134 -5.04 -4.42 -5.47
CA TYR A 134 -4.12 -5.30 -6.19
C TYR A 134 -3.42 -4.54 -7.31
N CYS A 135 -2.41 -5.16 -7.91
CA CYS A 135 -1.60 -4.55 -8.96
C CYS A 135 -1.76 -5.33 -10.26
N THR A 136 -1.99 -4.63 -11.38
CA THR A 136 -2.27 -5.23 -12.70
C THR A 136 -1.13 -5.09 -13.70
N GLU A 137 -0.35 -4.01 -13.61
CA GLU A 137 0.76 -3.75 -14.53
C GLU A 137 1.99 -3.23 -13.80
N SER A 138 3.17 -3.64 -14.28
CA SER A 138 4.48 -3.25 -13.73
C SER A 138 4.71 -3.69 -12.28
N CYS A 139 4.17 -4.87 -11.92
CA CYS A 139 4.25 -5.46 -10.58
C CYS A 139 5.20 -6.68 -10.54
N ASP A 140 5.85 -6.99 -11.65
CA ASP A 140 6.43 -8.33 -11.88
C ASP A 140 7.82 -8.51 -11.28
N SER A 141 8.46 -7.43 -10.80
CA SER A 141 9.83 -7.46 -10.29
C SER A 141 9.98 -7.12 -8.80
N ASP A 142 9.06 -6.35 -8.22
CA ASP A 142 9.24 -5.76 -6.90
C ASP A 142 7.92 -5.61 -6.13
N ASP A 143 8.02 -5.60 -4.81
CA ASP A 143 6.90 -5.31 -3.91
C ASP A 143 6.33 -3.91 -4.19
N VAL A 144 5.01 -3.81 -4.30
CA VAL A 144 4.34 -2.55 -4.64
C VAL A 144 3.79 -1.92 -3.37
N GLY A 145 4.50 -0.93 -2.85
CA GLY A 145 4.05 -0.10 -1.74
C GLY A 145 3.16 1.05 -2.21
N PHE A 146 2.08 1.33 -1.48
CA PHE A 146 1.17 2.44 -1.75
C PHE A 146 0.60 3.04 -0.46
N TYR A 147 0.09 4.26 -0.58
CA TYR A 147 -0.74 4.93 0.41
C TYR A 147 -2.19 4.86 -0.03
N TYR A 148 -3.12 4.70 0.91
CA TYR A 148 -4.54 4.71 0.62
C TYR A 148 -5.35 5.42 1.69
N ARG A 149 -6.49 6.01 1.30
CA ARG A 149 -7.45 6.66 2.20
C ARG A 149 -8.86 6.26 1.77
N ILE A 150 -9.66 5.84 2.74
CA ILE A 150 -11.07 5.52 2.55
C ILE A 150 -11.88 6.47 3.42
N VAL A 151 -12.72 7.31 2.80
CA VAL A 151 -13.58 8.27 3.49
C VAL A 151 -15.03 7.93 3.21
N LYS A 152 -15.84 7.90 4.26
CA LYS A 152 -17.28 7.66 4.16
C LYS A 152 -18.05 8.96 4.34
N SER A 153 -19.06 9.18 3.50
CA SER A 153 -19.96 10.33 3.63
C SER A 153 -20.89 10.19 4.83
N PRO A 154 -21.49 11.30 5.29
CA PRO A 154 -22.71 11.24 6.08
C PRO A 154 -23.82 10.49 5.34
N VAL A 155 -24.76 9.90 6.09
CA VAL A 155 -25.96 9.29 5.52
C VAL A 155 -26.82 10.38 4.87
N GLY A 156 -27.29 10.14 3.65
CA GLY A 156 -28.08 11.07 2.86
C GLY A 156 -27.26 12.16 2.15
N ALA A 157 -25.93 11.98 2.01
CA ALA A 157 -25.11 12.87 1.21
C ALA A 157 -25.52 12.81 -0.28
N ASP A 158 -25.39 13.95 -0.98
CA ASP A 158 -25.68 14.06 -2.41
C ASP A 158 -24.68 13.28 -3.27
N ASP A 159 -25.10 12.81 -4.46
CA ASP A 159 -24.29 12.01 -5.41
C ASP A 159 -22.97 12.69 -5.85
N LEU A 160 -22.80 13.98 -5.57
CA LEU A 160 -21.60 14.75 -5.90
C LEU A 160 -20.65 14.86 -4.71
N TRP A 161 -20.95 14.24 -3.56
CA TRP A 161 -20.18 14.38 -2.33
C TRP A 161 -18.69 14.07 -2.54
N CYS A 162 -18.36 12.99 -3.25
CA CYS A 162 -16.97 12.66 -3.57
C CYS A 162 -16.27 13.75 -4.40
N THR A 163 -16.98 14.38 -5.35
CA THR A 163 -16.43 15.45 -6.20
C THR A 163 -16.21 16.76 -5.44
N ASN A 164 -16.95 16.97 -4.35
CA ASN A 164 -16.83 18.15 -3.51
C ASN A 164 -15.67 18.07 -2.50
N LEU A 165 -15.02 16.91 -2.37
CA LEU A 165 -13.84 16.74 -1.52
C LEU A 165 -12.59 17.34 -2.19
N PRO A 166 -11.68 17.96 -1.43
CA PRO A 166 -10.46 18.55 -1.98
C PRO A 166 -9.68 17.54 -2.82
N GLN A 167 -9.40 17.85 -4.09
CA GLN A 167 -8.74 16.92 -5.02
C GLN A 167 -7.20 16.97 -4.99
N TYR A 168 -6.63 17.89 -4.21
CA TYR A 168 -5.18 18.16 -4.23
C TYR A 168 -4.40 17.50 -3.08
N ASP A 169 -5.11 16.87 -2.13
CA ASP A 169 -4.51 16.26 -0.94
C ASP A 169 -4.03 14.84 -1.22
N TRP A 170 -2.90 14.75 -1.91
CA TRP A 170 -2.20 13.50 -2.19
C TRP A 170 -1.03 13.31 -1.23
N PRO A 171 -0.71 12.06 -0.84
CA PRO A 171 0.49 11.72 -0.08
C PRO A 171 1.77 12.45 -0.50
N SER A 172 2.00 12.60 -1.81
CA SER A 172 3.15 13.30 -2.38
C SER A 172 3.15 14.82 -2.21
N ASN A 173 1.97 15.44 -2.11
CA ASN A 173 1.79 16.89 -1.99
C ASN A 173 1.55 17.35 -0.55
N LEU A 174 1.27 16.42 0.35
CA LEU A 174 1.14 16.69 1.77
C LEU A 174 2.54 16.86 2.39
N GLN A 175 2.74 17.96 3.12
CA GLN A 175 4.02 18.18 3.80
C GLN A 175 4.29 17.00 4.75
N PRO A 176 5.48 16.37 4.69
CA PRO A 176 5.84 15.33 5.64
C PRO A 176 5.78 15.91 7.05
N THR A 177 5.16 15.18 7.96
CA THR A 177 5.02 15.62 9.35
C THR A 177 6.40 15.96 9.91
N PRO A 178 6.63 17.17 10.44
CA PRO A 178 7.83 17.43 11.21
C PRO A 178 7.86 16.38 12.32
N ARG A 179 8.91 15.54 12.36
CA ARG A 179 9.14 14.70 13.53
C ARG A 179 9.31 15.65 14.69
N THR A 180 8.26 15.87 15.47
CA THR A 180 8.40 16.43 16.79
C THR A 180 9.12 15.35 17.57
N LEU A 181 10.46 15.40 17.52
CA LEU A 181 11.27 14.70 18.49
C LEU A 181 10.66 15.05 19.84
N PRO A 182 10.30 14.07 20.69
CA PRO A 182 9.85 14.40 22.03
C PRO A 182 10.88 15.39 22.60
N PRO A 183 10.44 16.52 23.19
CA PRO A 183 11.37 17.52 23.70
C PRO A 183 12.37 16.75 24.53
N ARG A 184 13.62 16.72 24.06
CA ARG A 184 14.71 16.02 24.75
C ARG A 184 14.60 16.56 26.15
N GLY A 185 14.20 15.72 27.10
CA GLY A 185 14.04 16.14 28.47
C GLY A 185 15.39 16.69 28.87
N THR A 186 15.54 18.01 28.83
CA THR A 186 16.68 18.68 29.41
C THR A 186 16.40 18.61 30.88
N THR A 187 16.65 17.44 31.46
CA THR A 187 17.02 17.37 32.86
C THR A 187 18.15 18.39 32.98
N PRO A 188 18.00 19.44 33.81
CA PRO A 188 19.05 20.42 33.97
C PRO A 188 20.35 19.68 34.32
N PRO A 189 21.49 20.06 33.72
CA PRO A 189 22.74 19.37 34.00
C PRO A 189 23.01 19.49 35.50
N ASN A 190 23.00 18.34 36.18
CA ASN A 190 23.49 18.25 37.54
C ASN A 190 24.99 18.50 37.44
N LEU A 191 25.39 19.72 37.80
CA LEU A 191 26.78 20.14 37.95
C LEU A 191 27.31 19.49 39.23
N ASP A 192 27.57 18.18 39.18
CA ASP A 192 28.38 17.52 40.18
C ASP A 192 29.30 16.50 39.53
N GLN A 193 30.56 16.95 39.43
CA GLN A 193 31.80 16.23 39.66
C GLN A 193 31.81 14.70 39.44
N GLY A 194 32.70 14.30 38.53
CA GLY A 194 33.72 13.33 38.92
C GLY A 194 33.89 12.13 38.01
N SER A 195 35.11 12.03 37.48
CA SER A 195 35.79 10.81 37.08
C SER A 195 35.43 10.17 35.73
N SER A 196 36.26 10.52 34.75
CA SER A 196 37.16 9.58 34.07
C SER A 196 36.58 8.22 33.66
N SER A 197 36.26 8.08 32.37
CA SER A 197 36.43 6.83 31.63
C SER A 197 36.59 7.15 30.15
N ILE A 198 37.85 7.40 29.79
CA ILE A 198 38.37 7.21 28.43
C ILE A 198 38.28 5.69 28.15
N VAL A 199 38.17 5.34 26.86
CA VAL A 199 38.35 4.00 26.27
C VAL A 199 37.06 3.17 26.13
N ASN A 200 36.47 3.19 24.92
CA ASN A 200 36.22 1.98 24.11
C ASN A 200 35.63 2.37 22.75
N GLN A 201 36.46 3.04 21.94
CA GLN A 201 36.27 3.13 20.50
C GLN A 201 37.12 2.03 19.85
N ALA A 202 36.56 1.37 18.83
CA ALA A 202 37.20 0.39 17.94
C ALA A 202 37.37 -1.06 18.46
N LYS A 203 36.32 -1.88 18.34
CA LYS A 203 36.46 -3.36 18.26
C LYS A 203 35.40 -4.04 17.36
N TYR A 204 35.13 -3.54 16.15
CA TYR A 204 34.40 -4.33 15.13
C TYR A 204 34.88 -4.06 13.69
N SER A 205 36.19 -4.17 13.44
CA SER A 205 36.76 -4.19 12.08
C SER A 205 37.90 -5.20 11.95
N PHE A 206 37.76 -6.41 12.51
CA PHE A 206 38.75 -7.47 12.34
C PHE A 206 38.19 -8.88 12.09
N VAL A 207 36.87 -9.08 12.07
CA VAL A 207 36.28 -10.42 11.88
C VAL A 207 36.06 -10.78 10.40
N LEU A 208 35.95 -9.79 9.49
CA LEU A 208 35.74 -10.06 8.06
C LEU A 208 37.02 -10.39 7.27
N ALA A 209 38.22 -10.18 7.84
CA ALA A 209 39.47 -10.50 7.17
C ALA A 209 39.93 -11.97 7.35
N LEU A 210 39.35 -12.71 8.30
CA LEU A 210 39.75 -14.11 8.57
C LEU A 210 38.90 -15.15 7.84
N VAL A 211 37.69 -14.79 7.37
CA VAL A 211 36.83 -15.75 6.62
C VAL A 211 37.29 -15.91 5.16
N SER A 212 37.95 -14.92 4.56
CA SER A 212 38.41 -15.00 3.17
C SER A 212 39.65 -15.89 2.96
N VAL A 213 40.46 -16.11 4.00
CA VAL A 213 41.68 -16.96 3.88
C VAL A 213 41.33 -18.44 3.99
N VAL A 214 40.28 -18.83 4.73
CA VAL A 214 39.89 -20.24 4.90
C VAL A 214 39.27 -20.82 3.62
N CYS A 215 38.54 -20.03 2.83
CA CYS A 215 37.95 -20.53 1.59
C CYS A 215 38.97 -20.81 0.48
N LEU A 216 40.18 -20.25 0.53
CA LEU A 216 41.22 -20.52 -0.48
C LEU A 216 41.99 -21.83 -0.26
N PHE A 217 41.90 -22.44 0.94
CA PHE A 217 42.60 -23.69 1.26
C PHE A 217 41.74 -24.95 1.17
N LEU A 218 40.44 -24.83 0.89
CA LEU A 218 39.53 -25.98 0.72
C LEU A 218 39.24 -26.33 -0.75
N TRP A 219 39.96 -25.69 -1.69
CA TRP A 219 39.89 -25.96 -3.14
C TRP A 219 41.25 -26.42 -3.68
N LYS A 220 41.83 -27.44 -3.04
CA LYS A 220 42.91 -28.26 -3.59
C LYS A 220 42.68 -29.72 -3.26
#